data_AF-S2XXC9-F1
#
_entry.id   AF-S2XXC9-F1
#
_cell.length_a   1.000
_cell.length_b   1.000
_cell.length_c   1.000
_cell.angle_alpha   90.00
_cell.angle_beta   90.00
_cell.angle_gamma   90.00
#
_symmetry.space_group_name_H-M   'P 1'
#
loop_
_entity.id
_entity.type
_entity.pdbx_description
1 polymer ?
#
loop_
_entity_poly.entity_id
_entity_poly.type
_entity_poly.pdbx_seq_one_letter_code
_entity_poly.pdbx_strand_id
1 'polypeptide(L)'
;MSELVTGEAVALELRPARLPSRALAVLLDLGVAMVVYIVLTIALVASTASLDDAAQIAVSIAGFVLVLVGGPIAVETLSHGRSLGKLACGLRVVRDDGGPIRFRHALVRGGIGVVEILMTFGVVACIASLVSARGRRLGDVFAGTLVVRERVPVGRTGFLPPPPPWLAGRFSELDLSAVPDGLWLAVRQYLTRMQQLDPQVGWAMAERLASDLADRTGAPIPQGVPPAAFLAAVVQERQAREVRRAYANGSAAGSPSAGAPGSYGPPAWSPPVPPSAADVARSAPVGPQGGAPSYAAPVYGTPPPTSPQNGTPVGRPADAASGTVEADGSTESDASTGFAPPA
;
A
#
# COMPACT_ATOMS: atom_id res chain seq x y z
N MET A 1 5.46 20.12 -25.34
CA MET A 1 6.16 20.68 -24.16
C MET A 1 5.15 21.55 -23.44
N SER A 2 4.74 21.19 -22.23
CA SER A 2 3.89 22.04 -21.36
C SER A 2 4.43 21.94 -19.94
N GLU A 3 5.00 23.05 -19.51
CA GLU A 3 5.73 23.24 -18.26
C GLU A 3 4.75 23.67 -17.15
N LEU A 4 4.75 22.92 -16.05
CA LEU A 4 3.97 23.20 -14.84
C LEU A 4 4.84 23.96 -13.86
N VAL A 5 4.63 25.27 -13.76
CA VAL A 5 5.37 26.15 -12.84
C VAL A 5 4.79 26.01 -11.44
N THR A 6 5.51 25.34 -10.55
CA THR A 6 5.25 25.36 -9.10
C THR A 6 5.74 26.67 -8.47
N GLY A 7 5.35 26.97 -7.22
CA GLY A 7 5.76 28.18 -6.48
C GLY A 7 7.26 28.34 -6.27
N GLU A 8 8.02 27.26 -6.47
CA GLU A 8 9.42 27.28 -6.87
C GLU A 8 9.43 26.87 -8.34
N ALA A 9 9.88 27.73 -9.26
CA ALA A 9 9.70 27.60 -10.70
C ALA A 9 10.42 26.37 -11.32
N VAL A 10 9.94 25.16 -11.03
CA VAL A 10 10.43 23.89 -11.55
C VAL A 10 9.29 23.23 -12.30
N ALA A 11 9.41 23.21 -13.63
CA ALA A 11 8.55 22.49 -14.54
C ALA A 11 8.46 21.00 -14.18
N LEU A 12 7.41 20.57 -13.50
CA LEU A 12 7.16 19.13 -13.33
C LEU A 12 6.54 18.59 -14.62
N GLU A 13 7.37 18.01 -15.49
CA GLU A 13 6.91 17.27 -16.67
C GLU A 13 6.23 15.96 -16.26
N LEU A 14 4.93 16.03 -15.98
CA LEU A 14 4.13 14.84 -15.72
C LEU A 14 3.96 14.05 -17.03
N ARG A 15 4.58 12.86 -17.11
CA ARG A 15 4.45 11.97 -18.26
C ARG A 15 3.04 11.35 -18.28
N PRO A 16 2.18 11.69 -19.26
CA PRO A 16 0.84 11.12 -19.35
C PRO A 16 0.91 9.61 -19.57
N ALA A 17 -0.01 8.87 -18.95
CA ALA A 17 -0.13 7.43 -19.17
C ALA A 17 -0.58 7.13 -20.61
N ARG A 18 -0.04 6.06 -21.20
CA ARG A 18 -0.44 5.62 -22.55
C ARG A 18 -1.89 5.13 -22.55
N LEU A 19 -2.62 5.40 -23.62
CA LEU A 19 -4.04 5.03 -23.75
C LEU A 19 -4.34 3.55 -23.45
N PRO A 20 -3.58 2.57 -23.95
CA PRO A 20 -3.86 1.16 -23.67
C PRO A 20 -3.79 0.81 -22.18
N SER A 21 -2.82 1.38 -21.46
CA SER A 21 -2.70 1.16 -20.00
C SER A 21 -3.86 1.79 -19.22
N ARG A 22 -4.37 2.94 -19.69
CA ARG A 22 -5.56 3.58 -19.10
C ARG A 22 -6.82 2.76 -19.38
N ALA A 23 -7.00 2.29 -20.62
CA ALA A 23 -8.12 1.45 -21.00
C ALA A 23 -8.12 0.15 -20.18
N LEU A 24 -6.98 -0.54 -20.07
CA LEU A 24 -6.85 -1.75 -19.25
C LEU A 24 -7.18 -1.48 -17.77
N ALA A 25 -6.69 -0.38 -17.20
CA ALA A 25 -7.00 -0.02 -15.82
C ALA A 25 -8.50 0.21 -15.62
N VAL A 26 -9.18 0.89 -16.56
CA VAL A 26 -10.63 1.09 -16.52
C VAL A 26 -11.39 -0.23 -16.68
N LEU A 27 -10.95 -1.13 -17.57
CA LEU A 27 -11.56 -2.44 -17.74
C LEU A 27 -11.46 -3.29 -16.48
N LEU A 28 -10.31 -3.29 -15.80
CA LEU A 28 -10.14 -3.98 -14.52
C LEU A 28 -11.01 -3.37 -13.43
N ASP A 29 -11.03 -2.04 -13.30
CA ASP A 29 -11.88 -1.34 -12.33
C ASP A 29 -13.38 -1.65 -12.58
N LEU A 30 -13.80 -1.63 -13.84
CA LEU A 30 -15.19 -1.94 -14.23
C LEU A 30 -15.53 -3.41 -13.99
N GLY A 31 -14.62 -4.33 -14.30
CA GLY A 31 -14.79 -5.75 -14.01
C GLY A 31 -14.99 -6.02 -12.52
N VAL A 32 -14.17 -5.40 -11.66
CA VAL A 32 -14.34 -5.51 -10.21
C VAL A 32 -15.66 -4.88 -9.75
N ALA A 33 -15.99 -3.68 -10.25
CA ALA A 33 -17.26 -3.02 -9.91
C ALA A 33 -18.47 -3.86 -10.33
N MET A 34 -18.42 -4.53 -11.49
CA MET A 34 -19.47 -5.42 -11.98
C MET A 34 -19.60 -6.67 -11.12
N VAL A 35 -18.49 -7.30 -10.71
CA VAL A 35 -18.54 -8.45 -9.78
C VAL A 35 -19.17 -8.03 -8.45
N VAL A 36 -18.74 -6.90 -7.88
CA VAL A 36 -19.31 -6.37 -6.64
C VAL A 36 -20.80 -6.06 -6.82
N TYR A 37 -21.19 -5.46 -7.94
CA TYR A 37 -22.58 -5.15 -8.25
C TYR A 37 -23.45 -6.40 -8.33
N ILE A 38 -22.99 -7.46 -9.01
CA ILE A 38 -23.72 -8.73 -9.13
C ILE A 38 -23.89 -9.39 -7.76
N VAL A 39 -22.81 -9.50 -6.98
CA VAL A 39 -22.85 -10.10 -5.63
C VAL A 39 -23.80 -9.31 -4.73
N LEU A 40 -23.72 -7.99 -4.75
CA LEU A 40 -24.60 -7.14 -3.95
C LEU A 40 -26.05 -7.26 -4.40
N THR A 41 -26.31 -7.32 -5.70
CA THR A 41 -27.66 -7.48 -6.24
C THR A 41 -28.27 -8.81 -5.80
N ILE A 42 -27.53 -9.91 -5.85
CA ILE A 42 -28.00 -11.23 -5.37
C ILE A 42 -28.32 -11.16 -3.88
N ALA A 43 -27.45 -10.56 -3.07
CA ALA A 43 -27.66 -10.42 -1.63
C ALA A 43 -28.87 -9.52 -1.31
N LEU A 44 -29.05 -8.42 -2.05
CA LEU A 44 -30.20 -7.53 -1.92
C LEU A 44 -31.49 -8.27 -2.26
N VAL A 45 -31.58 -8.90 -3.43
CA VAL A 45 -32.77 -9.66 -3.86
C VAL A 45 -33.16 -10.72 -2.83
N ALA A 46 -32.17 -11.45 -2.28
CA ALA A 46 -32.43 -12.44 -1.24
C ALA A 46 -32.96 -11.81 0.08
N SER A 47 -32.51 -10.60 0.40
CA SER A 47 -32.86 -9.90 1.65
C SER A 47 -34.12 -9.05 1.55
N THR A 48 -34.51 -8.63 0.34
CA THR A 48 -35.63 -7.71 0.08
C THR A 48 -36.84 -8.39 -0.55
N ALA A 49 -36.89 -9.72 -0.58
CA ALA A 49 -37.98 -10.47 -1.20
C ALA A 49 -39.37 -10.18 -0.60
N SER A 50 -39.43 -9.66 0.64
CA SER A 50 -40.67 -9.28 1.32
C SER A 50 -41.07 -7.81 1.12
N LEU A 51 -40.26 -7.01 0.42
CA LEU A 51 -40.60 -5.62 0.08
C LEU A 51 -41.59 -5.56 -1.07
N ASP A 52 -42.31 -4.46 -1.18
CA ASP A 52 -43.15 -4.17 -2.34
C ASP A 52 -42.30 -3.84 -3.58
N ASP A 53 -42.89 -3.99 -4.76
CA ASP A 53 -42.20 -3.82 -6.05
C ASP A 53 -41.55 -2.44 -6.17
N ALA A 54 -42.19 -1.39 -5.65
CA ALA A 54 -41.66 -0.03 -5.71
C ALA A 54 -40.37 0.11 -4.89
N ALA A 55 -40.31 -0.45 -3.67
CA ALA A 55 -39.10 -0.44 -2.87
C ALA A 55 -37.99 -1.30 -3.49
N GLN A 56 -38.30 -2.45 -4.08
CA GLN A 56 -37.32 -3.26 -4.80
C GLN A 56 -36.69 -2.50 -5.98
N ILE A 57 -37.52 -1.82 -6.78
CA ILE A 57 -37.05 -0.96 -7.88
C ILE A 57 -36.16 0.16 -7.34
N ALA A 58 -36.60 0.87 -6.30
CA ALA A 58 -35.82 1.95 -5.69
C ALA A 58 -34.45 1.48 -5.19
N VAL A 59 -34.41 0.34 -4.48
CA VAL A 59 -33.19 -0.28 -3.97
C VAL A 59 -32.27 -0.72 -5.12
N SER A 60 -32.82 -1.28 -6.19
CA SER A 60 -32.02 -1.69 -7.37
C SER A 60 -31.36 -0.50 -8.07
N ILE A 61 -32.10 0.60 -8.27
CA ILE A 61 -31.58 1.84 -8.87
C ILE A 61 -30.52 2.46 -7.96
N ALA A 62 -30.80 2.53 -6.65
CA ALA A 62 -29.85 3.04 -5.67
C ALA A 62 -28.56 2.19 -5.66
N GLY A 63 -28.68 0.87 -5.68
CA GLY A 63 -27.54 -0.05 -5.76
C GLY A 63 -26.72 0.15 -7.03
N PHE A 64 -27.37 0.29 -8.19
CA PHE A 64 -26.71 0.56 -9.46
C PHE A 64 -25.89 1.85 -9.40
N VAL A 65 -26.50 2.96 -8.95
CA VAL A 65 -25.83 4.25 -8.85
C VAL A 65 -24.72 4.23 -7.80
N LEU A 66 -24.97 3.68 -6.61
CA LEU A 66 -24.00 3.65 -5.53
C LEU A 66 -22.80 2.78 -5.86
N VAL A 67 -22.98 1.63 -6.52
CA VAL A 67 -21.86 0.73 -6.83
C VAL A 67 -21.10 1.20 -8.07
N LEU A 68 -21.79 1.48 -9.19
CA LEU A 68 -21.10 1.78 -10.45
C LEU A 68 -20.63 3.24 -10.57
N VAL A 69 -21.25 4.16 -9.82
CA VAL A 69 -20.87 5.58 -9.82
C VAL A 69 -20.24 5.94 -8.49
N GLY A 70 -20.95 5.70 -7.38
CA GLY A 70 -20.48 6.03 -6.03
C GLY A 70 -19.20 5.29 -5.63
N GLY A 71 -19.11 3.99 -5.96
CA GLY A 71 -17.99 3.13 -5.61
C GLY A 71 -16.66 3.63 -6.18
N PRO A 72 -16.53 3.80 -7.51
CA PRO A 72 -15.33 4.37 -8.11
C PRO A 72 -14.97 5.76 -7.56
N ILE A 73 -15.95 6.63 -7.32
CA ILE A 73 -15.73 7.96 -6.73
C ILE A 73 -15.16 7.85 -5.32
N ALA A 74 -15.75 7.00 -4.48
CA ALA A 74 -15.32 6.77 -3.11
C ALA A 74 -13.91 6.18 -3.07
N VAL A 75 -13.66 5.13 -3.86
CA VAL A 75 -12.34 4.49 -3.96
C VAL A 75 -11.29 5.51 -4.36
N GLU A 76 -11.51 6.29 -5.41
CA GLU A 76 -10.55 7.28 -5.87
C GLU A 76 -10.33 8.41 -4.87
N THR A 77 -11.40 8.85 -4.20
CA THR A 77 -11.30 9.89 -3.17
C THR A 77 -10.46 9.42 -1.99
N LEU A 78 -10.75 8.23 -1.46
CA LEU A 78 -10.08 7.68 -0.28
C LEU A 78 -8.63 7.26 -0.57
N SER A 79 -8.37 6.78 -1.78
CA SER A 79 -7.04 6.29 -2.20
C SER A 79 -6.14 7.37 -2.80
N HIS A 80 -6.61 8.62 -2.86
CA HIS A 80 -5.90 9.75 -3.47
C HIS A 80 -5.54 9.51 -4.95
N GLY A 81 -6.49 8.95 -5.71
CA GLY A 81 -6.39 8.77 -7.17
C GLY A 81 -5.92 7.39 -7.62
N ARG A 82 -5.98 6.40 -6.73
CA ARG A 82 -5.63 5.01 -7.01
C ARG A 82 -6.88 4.12 -7.05
N SER A 83 -6.88 3.12 -7.88
CA SER A 83 -7.92 2.08 -7.90
C SER A 83 -7.23 0.77 -8.23
N LEU A 84 -7.91 -0.36 -8.06
CA LEU A 84 -7.28 -1.66 -8.25
C LEU A 84 -6.66 -1.82 -9.65
N GLY A 85 -7.39 -1.45 -10.70
CA GLY A 85 -6.90 -1.49 -12.07
C GLY A 85 -5.76 -0.49 -12.32
N LYS A 86 -5.85 0.71 -11.73
CA LYS A 86 -4.76 1.70 -11.83
C LYS A 86 -3.50 1.22 -11.10
N LEU A 87 -3.64 0.61 -9.92
CA LEU A 87 -2.53 0.03 -9.17
C LEU A 87 -1.86 -1.10 -9.96
N ALA A 88 -2.64 -2.01 -10.55
CA ALA A 88 -2.13 -3.08 -11.40
C ALA A 88 -1.34 -2.54 -12.62
N CYS A 89 -1.79 -1.43 -13.20
CA CYS A 89 -1.11 -0.77 -14.32
C CYS A 89 -0.01 0.24 -13.91
N GLY A 90 0.23 0.45 -12.61
CA GLY A 90 1.16 1.46 -12.10
C GLY A 90 0.75 2.90 -12.46
N LEU A 91 -0.53 3.20 -12.34
CA LEU A 91 -1.14 4.47 -12.69
C LEU A 91 -1.70 5.16 -11.46
N ARG A 92 -1.76 6.49 -11.53
CA ARG A 92 -2.40 7.33 -10.52
C ARG A 92 -3.03 8.55 -11.16
N VAL A 93 -4.21 8.93 -10.69
CA VAL A 93 -4.83 10.21 -11.03
C VAL A 93 -4.24 11.28 -10.13
N VAL A 94 -3.74 12.35 -10.73
CA VAL A 94 -3.25 13.54 -10.05
C VAL A 94 -4.00 14.76 -10.57
N ARG A 95 -4.01 15.83 -9.77
CA ARG A 95 -4.54 17.12 -10.22
C ARG A 95 -3.58 17.76 -11.21
N ASP A 96 -4.05 18.77 -11.93
CA ASP A 96 -3.23 19.54 -12.87
C ASP A 96 -2.04 20.23 -12.16
N ASP A 97 -2.14 20.55 -10.86
CA ASP A 97 -1.02 21.05 -10.02
C ASP A 97 -0.09 19.94 -9.48
N GLY A 98 -0.26 18.69 -9.92
CA GLY A 98 0.51 17.52 -9.44
C GLY A 98 0.11 17.00 -8.06
N GLY A 99 -0.79 17.68 -7.36
CA GLY A 99 -1.26 17.27 -6.04
C GLY A 99 -2.22 16.06 -6.07
N PRO A 100 -2.50 15.46 -4.90
CA PRO A 100 -3.48 14.38 -4.80
C PRO A 100 -4.89 14.89 -5.14
N ILE A 101 -5.71 14.01 -5.71
CA ILE A 101 -7.11 14.35 -5.99
C ILE A 101 -7.90 14.54 -4.71
N ARG A 102 -9.03 15.25 -4.83
CA ARG A 102 -9.99 15.51 -3.74
C ARG A 102 -11.35 15.03 -4.19
N PHE A 103 -12.30 14.89 -3.26
CA PHE A 103 -13.67 14.44 -3.55
C PHE A 103 -14.30 15.17 -4.74
N ARG A 104 -14.24 16.50 -4.79
CA ARG A 104 -14.83 17.29 -5.89
C ARG A 104 -14.30 16.89 -7.27
N HIS A 105 -13.01 16.54 -7.36
CA HIS A 105 -12.39 16.15 -8.63
C HIS A 105 -12.87 14.75 -9.01
N ALA A 106 -12.89 13.81 -8.06
CA ALA A 106 -13.41 12.47 -8.27
C ALA A 106 -14.89 12.48 -8.66
N LEU A 107 -15.70 13.34 -8.03
CA LEU A 107 -17.13 13.48 -8.30
C LEU A 107 -17.40 13.98 -9.73
N VAL A 108 -16.76 15.07 -10.16
CA VAL A 108 -16.92 15.60 -11.53
C VAL A 108 -16.49 14.55 -12.56
N ARG A 109 -15.37 13.90 -12.30
CA ARG A 109 -14.80 12.85 -13.17
C ARG A 109 -15.70 11.62 -13.24
N GLY A 110 -16.26 11.20 -12.12
CA GLY A 110 -17.19 10.06 -12.02
C GLY A 110 -18.54 10.37 -12.67
N GLY A 111 -19.09 11.56 -12.45
CA GLY A 111 -20.33 12.01 -13.07
C GLY A 111 -20.25 12.06 -14.59
N ILE A 112 -19.19 12.67 -15.16
CA ILE A 112 -18.95 12.63 -16.61
C ILE A 112 -18.66 11.21 -17.09
N GLY A 113 -17.99 10.42 -16.25
CA GLY A 113 -17.71 9.00 -16.49
C GLY A 113 -18.97 8.17 -16.75
N VAL A 114 -20.13 8.54 -16.19
CA VAL A 114 -21.41 7.88 -16.49
C VAL A 114 -21.73 7.98 -17.98
N VAL A 115 -21.56 9.15 -18.57
CA VAL A 115 -21.85 9.38 -19.99
C VAL A 115 -20.74 8.83 -20.88
N GLU A 116 -19.48 9.16 -20.59
CA GLU A 116 -18.36 8.83 -21.49
C GLU A 116 -17.82 7.39 -21.35
N ILE A 117 -18.18 6.67 -20.28
CA ILE A 117 -17.74 5.29 -20.02
C ILE A 117 -18.93 4.35 -19.95
N LEU A 118 -19.89 4.56 -19.03
CA LEU A 118 -20.96 3.59 -18.80
C LEU A 118 -21.95 3.56 -19.97
N MET A 119 -22.45 4.72 -20.40
CA MET A 119 -23.45 4.80 -21.48
C MET A 119 -22.87 4.53 -22.88
N THR A 120 -21.58 4.80 -23.09
CA THR A 120 -20.93 4.73 -24.41
C THR A 120 -19.86 3.63 -24.50
N PHE A 121 -19.79 2.74 -23.51
CA PHE A 121 -18.78 1.69 -23.40
C PHE A 121 -17.34 2.19 -23.57
N GLY A 122 -17.07 3.42 -23.11
CA GLY A 122 -15.76 4.05 -23.18
C GLY A 122 -15.36 4.61 -24.56
N VAL A 123 -16.20 4.51 -25.59
CA VAL A 123 -15.88 5.01 -26.94
C VAL A 123 -15.59 6.52 -26.92
N VAL A 124 -16.46 7.29 -26.27
CA VAL A 124 -16.28 8.74 -26.13
C VAL A 124 -15.02 9.07 -25.34
N ALA A 125 -14.77 8.36 -24.23
CA ALA A 125 -13.55 8.55 -23.45
C ALA A 125 -12.28 8.25 -24.26
N CYS A 126 -12.31 7.23 -25.13
CA CYS A 126 -11.20 6.88 -26.01
C CYS A 126 -10.95 7.95 -27.07
N ILE A 127 -11.99 8.40 -27.78
CA ILE A 127 -11.88 9.47 -28.78
C ILE A 127 -11.37 10.76 -28.14
N ALA A 128 -11.97 11.19 -27.03
CA ALA A 128 -11.54 12.38 -26.30
C ALA A 128 -10.06 12.29 -25.89
N SER A 129 -9.62 11.12 -25.42
CA SER A 129 -8.22 10.91 -25.04
C SER A 129 -7.27 10.86 -26.24
N LEU A 130 -7.70 10.39 -27.41
CA LEU A 130 -6.90 10.37 -28.64
C LEU A 130 -6.69 11.78 -29.21
N VAL A 131 -7.74 12.61 -29.19
CA VAL A 131 -7.71 13.99 -29.70
C VAL A 131 -7.02 14.93 -28.72
N SER A 132 -7.05 14.62 -27.42
CA SER A 132 -6.37 15.41 -26.39
C SER A 132 -4.86 15.32 -26.52
N ALA A 133 -4.20 16.47 -26.68
CA ALA A 133 -2.72 16.57 -26.67
C ALA A 133 -2.07 15.99 -25.39
N ARG A 134 -2.83 15.96 -24.28
CA ARG A 134 -2.39 15.42 -22.98
C ARG A 134 -2.96 14.02 -22.68
N GLY A 135 -3.65 13.40 -23.64
CA GLY A 135 -4.24 12.07 -23.44
C GLY A 135 -5.39 12.03 -22.43
N ARG A 136 -6.04 13.17 -22.15
CA ARG A 136 -7.10 13.32 -21.14
C ARG A 136 -8.46 13.00 -21.75
N ARG A 137 -9.30 12.24 -21.03
CA ARG A 137 -10.73 12.08 -21.37
C ARG A 137 -11.54 13.26 -20.86
N LEU A 138 -12.82 13.38 -21.24
CA LEU A 138 -13.64 14.54 -20.86
C LEU A 138 -13.71 14.70 -19.35
N GLY A 139 -13.96 13.61 -18.61
CA GLY A 139 -14.02 13.66 -17.14
C GLY A 139 -12.72 14.17 -16.51
N ASP A 140 -11.57 13.83 -17.08
CA ASP A 140 -10.28 14.30 -16.59
C ASP A 140 -10.05 15.79 -16.94
N VAL A 141 -10.51 16.23 -18.12
CA VAL A 141 -10.46 17.65 -18.55
C VAL A 141 -11.27 18.53 -17.62
N PHE A 142 -12.56 18.22 -17.43
CA PHE A 142 -13.45 19.03 -16.58
C PHE A 142 -13.09 18.97 -15.11
N ALA A 143 -12.54 17.85 -14.62
CA ALA A 143 -12.10 17.73 -13.24
C ALA A 143 -10.73 18.39 -12.96
N GLY A 144 -10.02 18.89 -13.98
CA GLY A 144 -8.67 19.44 -13.78
C GLY A 144 -7.66 18.39 -13.32
N THR A 145 -7.75 17.17 -13.87
CA THR A 145 -6.90 16.02 -13.49
C THR A 145 -6.22 15.36 -14.69
N LEU A 146 -5.16 14.61 -14.40
CA LEU A 146 -4.38 13.84 -15.36
C LEU A 146 -4.05 12.46 -14.77
N VAL A 147 -4.10 11.43 -15.60
CA VAL A 147 -3.61 10.09 -15.24
C VAL A 147 -2.15 9.98 -15.61
N VAL A 148 -1.29 9.82 -14.61
CA VAL A 148 0.15 9.69 -14.78
C VAL A 148 0.59 8.26 -14.47
N ARG A 149 1.69 7.85 -15.09
CA ARG A 149 2.34 6.60 -14.71
C ARG A 149 3.16 6.86 -13.45
N GLU A 150 2.66 6.35 -12.34
CA GLU A 150 3.44 6.32 -11.11
C GLU A 150 4.50 5.23 -11.32
N ARG A 151 5.78 5.58 -11.21
CA ARG A 151 6.80 4.54 -11.04
C ARG A 151 6.51 3.94 -9.68
N VAL A 152 5.68 2.89 -9.66
CA VAL A 152 5.60 1.99 -8.53
C VAL A 152 7.06 1.64 -8.26
N PRO A 153 7.60 1.89 -7.05
CA PRO A 153 8.78 1.18 -6.61
C PRO A 153 8.32 -0.27 -6.49
N VAL A 154 8.13 -0.92 -7.63
CA VAL A 154 8.05 -2.37 -7.67
C VAL A 154 9.34 -2.76 -7.00
N GLY A 155 9.24 -3.51 -5.91
CA GLY A 155 10.37 -4.09 -5.20
C GLY A 155 11.15 -5.06 -6.08
N ARG A 156 11.62 -4.62 -7.25
CA ARG A 156 12.93 -4.99 -7.76
C ARG A 156 13.97 -4.25 -6.92
N THR A 157 13.92 -4.43 -5.60
CA THR A 157 15.12 -4.90 -4.93
C THR A 157 15.52 -6.14 -5.75
N GLY A 158 16.44 -5.97 -6.71
CA GLY A 158 17.00 -7.13 -7.39
C GLY A 158 17.37 -8.13 -6.30
N PHE A 159 17.00 -9.41 -6.47
CA PHE A 159 17.27 -10.43 -5.47
C PHE A 159 18.75 -10.34 -5.11
N LEU A 160 19.03 -9.71 -3.97
CA LEU A 160 20.35 -9.69 -3.41
C LEU A 160 20.45 -11.01 -2.66
N PRO A 161 21.53 -11.78 -2.86
CA PRO A 161 21.70 -13.01 -2.12
C PRO A 161 21.63 -12.67 -0.62
N PRO A 162 20.74 -13.32 0.15
CA PRO A 162 20.70 -13.11 1.59
C PRO A 162 22.08 -13.48 2.16
N PRO A 163 22.64 -12.67 3.07
CA PRO A 163 23.90 -13.06 3.69
C PRO A 163 23.69 -14.34 4.52
N PRO A 164 24.77 -15.08 4.76
CA PRO A 164 24.70 -16.24 5.63
C PRO A 164 24.16 -15.86 7.03
N PRO A 165 23.34 -16.71 7.67
CA PRO A 165 22.67 -16.38 8.93
C PRO A 165 23.64 -16.05 10.07
N TRP A 166 24.84 -16.63 10.06
CA TRP A 166 25.89 -16.33 11.05
C TRP A 166 26.57 -14.95 10.88
N LEU A 167 26.34 -14.28 9.74
CA LEU A 167 26.89 -12.97 9.42
C LEU A 167 25.85 -11.84 9.54
N ALA A 168 24.56 -12.20 9.60
CA ALA A 168 23.47 -11.25 9.73
C ALA A 168 23.59 -10.44 11.03
N GLY A 169 23.45 -9.12 10.96
CA GLY A 169 23.47 -8.23 12.13
C GLY A 169 24.85 -7.98 12.77
N ARG A 170 25.90 -8.72 12.39
CA ARG A 170 27.29 -8.53 12.88
C ARG A 170 27.88 -7.16 12.54
N PHE A 171 27.30 -6.47 11.57
CA PHE A 171 27.74 -5.17 11.08
C PHE A 171 26.79 -4.03 11.50
N SER A 172 25.94 -4.28 12.49
CA SER A 172 24.94 -3.31 12.98
C SER A 172 25.55 -2.07 13.64
N GLU A 173 26.81 -2.11 14.06
CA GLU A 173 27.54 -0.97 14.64
C GLU A 173 28.34 -0.17 13.60
N LEU A 174 28.46 -0.64 12.35
CA LEU A 174 29.25 0.07 11.34
C LEU A 174 28.64 1.44 10.99
N ASP A 175 29.50 2.45 10.87
CA ASP A 175 29.11 3.72 10.31
C ASP A 175 29.08 3.64 8.78
N LEU A 176 27.86 3.67 8.24
CA LEU A 176 27.61 3.56 6.80
C LEU A 176 27.48 4.93 6.13
N SER A 177 27.56 6.03 6.90
CA SER A 177 27.35 7.40 6.39
C SER A 177 28.51 7.91 5.54
N ALA A 178 29.72 7.41 5.78
CA ALA A 178 30.94 7.78 5.06
C ALA A 178 31.06 7.13 3.66
N VAL A 179 30.17 6.20 3.31
CA VAL A 179 30.24 5.45 2.06
C VAL A 179 29.50 6.19 0.93
N PRO A 180 30.18 6.59 -0.17
CA PRO A 180 29.56 7.35 -1.24
C PRO A 180 28.57 6.53 -2.09
N ASP A 181 27.54 7.18 -2.63
CA ASP A 181 26.47 6.54 -3.41
C ASP A 181 26.98 5.75 -4.63
N GLY A 182 28.07 6.21 -5.26
CA GLY A 182 28.70 5.51 -6.38
C GLY A 182 29.22 4.12 -5.98
N LEU A 183 29.81 3.99 -4.78
CA LEU A 183 30.30 2.69 -4.28
C LEU A 183 29.13 1.75 -3.98
N TRP A 184 28.07 2.26 -3.37
CA TRP A 184 26.86 1.47 -3.13
C TRP A 184 26.21 0.96 -4.42
N LEU A 185 26.21 1.79 -5.46
CA LEU A 185 25.72 1.38 -6.77
C LEU A 185 26.59 0.26 -7.36
N ALA A 186 27.91 0.38 -7.27
CA ALA A 186 28.85 -0.63 -7.74
C ALA A 186 28.68 -1.97 -7.00
N VAL A 187 28.58 -1.94 -5.66
CA VAL A 187 28.30 -3.13 -4.84
C VAL A 187 26.98 -3.78 -5.23
N ARG A 188 25.91 -2.98 -5.40
CA ARG A 188 24.60 -3.51 -5.82
C ARG A 188 24.65 -4.14 -7.20
N GLN A 189 25.33 -3.49 -8.16
CA GLN A 189 25.50 -4.02 -9.51
C GLN A 189 26.25 -5.36 -9.51
N TYR A 190 27.35 -5.44 -8.77
CA TYR A 190 28.11 -6.67 -8.58
C TYR A 190 27.22 -7.77 -8.01
N LEU A 191 26.57 -7.55 -6.87
CA LEU A 191 25.73 -8.56 -6.22
C LEU A 191 24.57 -9.04 -7.10
N THR A 192 23.99 -8.16 -7.93
CA THR A 192 22.92 -8.56 -8.87
C THR A 192 23.41 -9.39 -10.06
N ARG A 193 24.71 -9.34 -10.38
CA ARG A 193 25.30 -10.02 -11.56
C ARG A 193 26.33 -11.08 -11.20
N MET A 194 26.63 -11.31 -9.92
CA MET A 194 27.73 -12.19 -9.50
C MET A 194 27.61 -13.63 -10.01
N GLN A 195 26.38 -14.12 -10.23
CA GLN A 195 26.12 -15.46 -10.80
C GLN A 195 26.35 -15.55 -12.32
N GLN A 196 26.54 -14.40 -12.98
CA GLN A 196 26.78 -14.28 -14.43
C GLN A 196 28.23 -13.91 -14.75
N LEU A 197 29.04 -13.60 -13.72
CA LEU A 197 30.45 -13.27 -13.87
C LEU A 197 31.28 -14.55 -13.84
N ASP A 198 32.40 -14.54 -14.55
CA ASP A 198 33.43 -15.56 -14.37
C ASP A 198 33.84 -15.62 -12.89
N PRO A 199 33.99 -16.81 -12.28
CA PRO A 199 34.27 -16.95 -10.85
C PRO A 199 35.53 -16.21 -10.38
N GLN A 200 36.61 -16.17 -11.18
CA GLN A 200 37.85 -15.50 -10.80
C GLN A 200 37.70 -13.98 -10.87
N VAL A 201 37.09 -13.48 -11.95
CA VAL A 201 36.84 -12.04 -12.11
C VAL A 201 35.86 -11.53 -11.06
N GLY A 202 34.80 -12.30 -10.79
CA GLY A 202 33.81 -12.00 -9.77
C GLY A 202 34.43 -11.96 -8.36
N TRP A 203 35.38 -12.83 -8.06
CA TRP A 203 36.11 -12.82 -6.79
C TRP A 203 36.99 -11.57 -6.64
N ALA A 204 37.81 -11.26 -7.65
CA ALA A 204 38.69 -10.08 -7.62
C ALA A 204 37.90 -8.76 -7.51
N MET A 205 36.75 -8.67 -8.19
CA MET A 205 35.85 -7.51 -8.05
C MET A 205 35.25 -7.42 -6.64
N ALA A 206 34.88 -8.55 -6.04
CA ALA A 206 34.33 -8.58 -4.69
C ALA A 206 35.37 -8.14 -3.64
N GLU A 207 36.61 -8.60 -3.76
CA GLU A 207 37.70 -8.19 -2.88
C GLU A 207 37.97 -6.69 -2.95
N ARG A 208 38.06 -6.14 -4.17
CA ARG A 208 38.26 -4.71 -4.37
C ARG A 208 37.14 -3.88 -3.74
N LEU A 209 35.88 -4.25 -4.03
CA LEU A 209 34.72 -3.56 -3.45
C LEU A 209 34.63 -3.72 -1.93
N ALA A 210 35.01 -4.88 -1.39
CA ALA A 210 35.04 -5.12 0.04
C ALA A 210 36.13 -4.30 0.74
N SER A 211 37.32 -4.17 0.13
CA SER A 211 38.40 -3.31 0.63
C SER A 211 37.98 -1.84 0.61
N ASP A 212 37.46 -1.36 -0.53
CA ASP A 212 36.99 0.02 -0.67
C ASP A 212 35.89 0.34 0.38
N LEU A 213 35.02 -0.63 0.68
CA LEU A 213 33.98 -0.47 1.70
C LEU A 213 34.55 -0.50 3.12
N ALA A 214 35.51 -1.40 3.40
CA ALA A 214 36.19 -1.51 4.69
C ALA A 214 36.96 -0.23 5.03
N ASP A 215 37.70 0.32 4.06
CA ASP A 215 38.48 1.56 4.21
C ASP A 215 37.60 2.76 4.57
N ARG A 216 36.36 2.79 4.05
CA ARG A 216 35.40 3.88 4.29
C ARG A 216 34.60 3.72 5.58
N THR A 217 34.38 2.48 6.03
CA THR A 217 33.57 2.17 7.21
C THR A 217 34.41 1.92 8.47
N GLY A 218 35.74 1.80 8.31
CA GLY A 218 36.65 1.41 9.40
C GLY A 218 36.47 -0.03 9.86
N ALA A 219 35.75 -0.85 9.09
CA ALA A 219 35.49 -2.25 9.41
C ALA A 219 36.77 -3.10 9.24
N PRO A 220 37.17 -3.94 10.21
CA PRO A 220 38.20 -4.93 9.96
C PRO A 220 37.67 -5.94 8.93
N ILE A 221 38.44 -6.18 7.86
CA ILE A 221 38.11 -7.18 6.83
C ILE A 221 37.98 -8.54 7.54
N PRO A 222 36.80 -9.18 7.54
CA PRO A 222 36.61 -10.42 8.29
C PRO A 222 37.43 -11.56 7.67
N GLN A 223 38.42 -12.05 8.41
CA GLN A 223 39.23 -13.20 7.97
C GLN A 223 38.36 -14.46 7.93
N GLY A 224 38.40 -15.19 6.81
CA GLY A 224 37.61 -16.42 6.61
C GLY A 224 36.17 -16.21 6.12
N VAL A 225 35.74 -14.98 5.82
CA VAL A 225 34.43 -14.70 5.22
C VAL A 225 34.59 -14.40 3.73
N PRO A 226 33.81 -15.02 2.83
CA PRO A 226 33.83 -14.67 1.42
C PRO A 226 33.51 -13.18 1.20
N PRO A 227 34.26 -12.44 0.38
CA PRO A 227 34.07 -10.99 0.17
C PRO A 227 32.64 -10.64 -0.28
N ALA A 228 32.04 -11.47 -1.14
CA ALA A 228 30.65 -11.29 -1.58
C ALA A 228 29.64 -11.42 -0.43
N ALA A 229 29.89 -12.31 0.54
CA ALA A 229 29.02 -12.49 1.71
C ALA A 229 29.10 -11.29 2.67
N PHE A 230 30.30 -10.72 2.84
CA PHE A 230 30.50 -9.46 3.56
C PHE A 230 29.70 -8.32 2.93
N LEU A 231 29.85 -8.11 1.61
CA LEU A 231 29.11 -7.08 0.88
C LEU A 231 27.59 -7.25 1.00
N ALA A 232 27.09 -8.48 0.88
CA ALA A 232 25.67 -8.78 1.04
C ALA A 232 25.15 -8.42 2.44
N ALA A 233 25.91 -8.72 3.50
CA ALA A 233 25.53 -8.41 4.87
C ALA A 233 25.51 -6.91 5.16
N VAL A 234 26.50 -6.16 4.66
CA VAL A 234 26.54 -4.71 4.84
C VAL A 234 25.40 -4.01 4.09
N VAL A 235 25.07 -4.46 2.88
CA VAL A 235 23.91 -3.95 2.13
C VAL A 235 22.60 -4.27 2.83
N GLN A 236 22.44 -5.48 3.38
CA GLN A 236 21.24 -5.84 4.14
C GLN A 236 21.08 -4.96 5.39
N GLU A 237 22.16 -4.69 6.13
CA GLU A 237 22.10 -3.81 7.30
C GLU A 237 21.69 -2.39 6.91
N ARG A 238 22.22 -1.86 5.80
CA ARG A 238 21.80 -0.57 5.24
C ARG A 238 20.29 -0.58 4.94
N GLN A 239 19.79 -1.60 4.25
CA GLN A 239 18.37 -1.73 3.93
C GLN A 239 17.52 -1.82 5.20
N ALA A 240 17.94 -2.59 6.20
CA ALA A 240 17.25 -2.71 7.48
C ALA A 240 17.17 -1.37 8.23
N ARG A 241 18.21 -0.52 8.13
CA ARG A 241 18.21 0.85 8.70
C ARG A 241 17.30 1.79 7.92
N GLU A 242 17.32 1.72 6.59
CA GLU A 242 16.44 2.53 5.73
C GLU A 242 14.96 2.19 5.96
N VAL A 243 14.64 0.91 6.10
CA VAL A 243 13.29 0.43 6.45
C VAL A 243 12.87 0.96 7.83
N ARG A 244 13.74 0.83 8.85
CA ARG A 244 13.49 1.41 10.19
C ARG A 244 13.25 2.92 10.15
N ARG A 245 14.05 3.67 9.37
CA ARG A 245 13.87 5.12 9.17
C ARG A 245 12.59 5.46 8.43
N ALA A 246 12.23 4.70 7.41
CA ALA A 246 10.98 4.91 6.66
C ALA A 246 9.76 4.67 7.56
N TYR A 247 9.77 3.62 8.39
CA TYR A 247 8.72 3.39 9.39
C TYR A 247 8.70 4.46 10.49
N ALA A 248 9.86 4.90 10.98
CA ALA A 248 9.94 5.98 11.98
C ALA A 248 9.43 7.32 11.42
N ASN A 249 9.80 7.68 10.19
CA ASN A 249 9.34 8.90 9.53
C ASN A 249 7.86 8.80 9.12
N GLY A 250 7.37 7.62 8.74
CA GLY A 250 5.95 7.36 8.51
C GLY A 250 5.11 7.44 9.78
N SER A 251 5.66 7.03 10.92
CA SER A 251 5.03 7.15 12.25
C SER A 251 5.09 8.59 12.79
N ALA A 252 6.14 9.34 12.48
CA ALA A 252 6.26 10.77 12.79
C ALA A 252 5.32 11.64 11.93
N ALA A 253 5.12 11.28 10.66
CA ALA A 253 4.09 11.90 9.80
C ALA A 253 2.65 11.54 10.20
N GLY A 254 2.46 10.53 11.06
CA GLY A 254 1.18 10.10 11.63
C GLY A 254 0.96 10.49 13.09
N SER A 255 1.91 11.18 13.73
CA SER A 255 1.72 11.75 15.07
C SER A 255 1.24 13.18 14.90
N PRO A 256 -0.01 13.54 15.27
CA PRO A 256 -0.34 14.94 15.42
C PRO A 256 0.63 15.50 16.44
N SER A 257 1.39 16.53 16.05
CA SER A 257 2.03 17.39 17.03
C SER A 257 0.92 17.91 17.92
N ALA A 258 0.79 17.32 19.11
CA ALA A 258 0.08 17.95 20.20
C ALA A 258 0.85 19.24 20.48
N GLY A 259 0.39 20.33 19.88
CA GLY A 259 0.81 21.66 20.26
C GLY A 259 0.69 21.75 21.78
N ALA A 260 1.76 22.18 22.42
CA ALA A 260 1.78 22.46 23.84
C ALA A 260 0.50 23.23 24.21
N PRO A 261 -0.26 22.81 25.23
CA PRO A 261 -1.36 23.62 25.72
C PRO A 261 -0.75 24.95 26.18
N GLY A 262 -1.17 26.05 25.55
CA GLY A 262 -0.97 27.36 26.13
C GLY A 262 -1.46 27.31 27.57
N SER A 263 -0.59 27.74 28.48
CA SER A 263 -0.85 27.90 29.90
C SER A 263 -2.04 28.86 30.09
N TYR A 264 -3.25 28.32 30.14
CA TYR A 264 -4.39 28.95 30.79
C TYR A 264 -4.36 28.50 32.25
N GLY A 265 -4.06 29.44 33.15
CA GLY A 265 -4.20 29.23 34.58
C GLY A 265 -5.64 28.83 34.94
N PRO A 266 -5.84 28.08 36.02
CA PRO A 266 -7.17 27.66 36.44
C PRO A 266 -8.04 28.90 36.73
N PRO A 267 -9.33 28.90 36.35
CA PRO A 267 -10.24 29.95 36.76
C PRO A 267 -10.36 29.95 38.28
N ALA A 268 -10.17 31.12 38.90
CA ALA A 268 -10.41 31.33 40.32
C ALA A 268 -11.88 31.05 40.63
N TRP A 269 -12.12 30.16 41.58
CA TRP A 269 -13.45 29.86 42.10
C TRP A 269 -13.92 31.04 42.97
N SER A 270 -14.95 31.76 42.51
CA SER A 270 -15.69 32.73 43.32
C SER A 270 -16.88 32.02 43.97
N PRO A 271 -17.06 32.08 45.30
CA PRO A 271 -18.22 31.47 45.94
C PRO A 271 -19.53 32.19 45.57
N PRO A 272 -20.67 31.48 45.47
CA PRO A 272 -21.95 32.07 45.09
C PRO A 272 -22.52 32.97 46.19
N VAL A 273 -23.00 34.15 45.78
CA VAL A 273 -23.76 35.10 46.62
C VAL A 273 -25.17 34.53 46.83
N PRO A 274 -25.72 34.51 48.06
CA PRO A 274 -27.08 34.00 48.30
C PRO A 274 -28.16 34.94 47.71
N PRO A 275 -29.29 34.40 47.22
CA PRO A 275 -30.39 35.21 46.70
C PRO A 275 -31.13 35.95 47.83
N SER A 276 -31.54 37.19 47.53
CA SER A 276 -32.38 38.03 48.39
C SER A 276 -33.81 37.47 48.48
N ALA A 277 -34.43 37.61 49.66
CA ALA A 277 -35.72 37.02 50.04
C ALA A 277 -36.97 37.64 49.38
N ALA A 278 -36.89 38.15 48.14
CA ALA A 278 -38.00 38.83 47.48
C ALA A 278 -38.71 38.01 46.39
N ASP A 279 -38.15 36.89 45.91
CA ASP A 279 -38.70 36.18 44.73
C ASP A 279 -39.43 34.84 45.05
N VAL A 280 -39.63 34.50 46.33
CA VAL A 280 -40.20 33.18 46.74
C VAL A 280 -41.74 33.13 46.67
N ALA A 281 -42.43 34.21 46.30
CA ALA A 281 -43.89 34.25 46.30
C ALA A 281 -44.47 34.38 44.88
N ARG A 282 -44.35 33.32 44.06
CA ARG A 282 -45.35 32.98 43.02
C ARG A 282 -45.01 31.65 42.34
N SER A 283 -46.05 30.88 42.06
CA SER A 283 -46.11 29.66 41.24
C SER A 283 -45.67 28.33 41.89
N ALA A 284 -46.63 27.71 42.59
CA ALA A 284 -46.72 26.25 42.72
C ALA A 284 -47.27 25.63 41.42
N PRO A 285 -46.95 24.36 41.14
CA PRO A 285 -47.93 23.49 40.50
C PRO A 285 -48.16 22.17 41.24
N VAL A 286 -49.40 21.72 41.08
CA VAL A 286 -50.10 20.55 41.59
C VAL A 286 -49.62 19.27 40.91
N GLY A 287 -49.45 18.18 41.67
CA GLY A 287 -49.11 16.84 41.16
C GLY A 287 -50.32 16.05 40.61
N PRO A 288 -50.06 14.84 40.09
CA PRO A 288 -50.79 13.70 40.65
C PRO A 288 -49.91 12.48 40.92
N GLN A 289 -50.37 11.70 41.90
CA GLN A 289 -49.82 10.46 42.46
C GLN A 289 -49.96 9.26 41.50
N GLY A 290 -49.07 8.28 41.62
CA GLY A 290 -49.40 6.89 41.30
C GLY A 290 -48.23 5.96 40.94
N GLY A 291 -47.93 5.00 41.82
CA GLY A 291 -47.44 3.67 41.43
C GLY A 291 -45.93 3.40 41.57
N ALA A 292 -45.52 2.80 42.70
CA ALA A 292 -44.27 2.05 42.80
C ALA A 292 -44.48 0.61 42.29
N PRO A 293 -43.46 0.00 41.66
CA PRO A 293 -42.94 -1.22 42.27
C PRO A 293 -41.42 -1.35 42.26
N SER A 294 -40.97 -2.19 43.19
CA SER A 294 -39.60 -2.45 43.66
C SER A 294 -38.60 -2.89 42.60
N TYR A 295 -37.36 -2.42 42.76
CA TYR A 295 -36.16 -2.87 42.07
C TYR A 295 -35.73 -4.25 42.60
N ALA A 296 -35.66 -5.26 41.72
CA ALA A 296 -35.00 -6.54 42.01
C ALA A 296 -33.63 -6.56 41.33
N ALA A 297 -32.56 -6.77 42.10
CA ALA A 297 -31.19 -6.84 41.60
C ALA A 297 -30.91 -8.20 40.92
N PRO A 298 -30.13 -8.26 39.82
CA PRO A 298 -29.69 -9.52 39.25
C PRO A 298 -28.51 -10.11 40.05
N VAL A 299 -28.65 -11.38 40.41
CA VAL A 299 -27.62 -12.24 41.02
C VAL A 299 -26.65 -12.70 39.93
N TYR A 300 -25.35 -12.44 40.09
CA TYR A 300 -24.31 -13.02 39.24
C TYR A 300 -24.02 -14.46 39.68
N GLY A 301 -24.24 -15.41 38.76
CA GLY A 301 -23.87 -16.82 38.94
C GLY A 301 -22.38 -17.07 38.76
N THR A 302 -21.79 -17.84 39.67
CA THR A 302 -20.43 -18.37 39.65
C THR A 302 -20.23 -19.45 38.57
N PRO A 303 -19.07 -19.52 37.89
CA PRO A 303 -18.76 -20.61 36.97
C PRO A 303 -18.33 -21.91 37.71
N PRO A 304 -18.60 -23.11 37.16
CA PRO A 304 -18.20 -24.38 37.77
C PRO A 304 -16.72 -24.74 37.49
N PRO A 305 -16.10 -25.59 38.35
CA PRO A 305 -14.67 -25.86 38.34
C PRO A 305 -14.22 -26.89 37.30
N THR A 306 -12.99 -26.71 36.83
CA THR A 306 -12.21 -27.62 35.99
C THR A 306 -11.77 -28.86 36.77
N SER A 307 -11.89 -30.04 36.16
CA SER A 307 -11.29 -31.30 36.64
C SER A 307 -10.09 -31.67 35.75
N PRO A 308 -8.99 -32.20 36.32
CA PRO A 308 -7.78 -32.55 35.58
C PRO A 308 -7.81 -34.01 35.10
N GLN A 309 -7.29 -34.29 33.90
CA GLN A 309 -6.90 -35.65 33.50
C GLN A 309 -5.39 -35.72 33.21
N ASN A 310 -4.70 -36.50 34.05
CA ASN A 310 -3.40 -37.13 33.79
C ASN A 310 -3.52 -38.05 32.55
N GLY A 311 -2.59 -38.07 31.58
CA GLY A 311 -1.28 -38.71 31.64
C GLY A 311 -1.41 -40.23 31.40
N THR A 312 -1.05 -40.80 30.25
CA THR A 312 0.25 -41.47 29.98
C THR A 312 0.40 -41.92 28.48
N PRO A 313 1.62 -42.26 28.00
CA PRO A 313 2.06 -42.22 26.59
C PRO A 313 2.06 -43.60 25.88
N VAL A 314 2.64 -43.62 24.65
CA VAL A 314 3.11 -44.75 23.78
C VAL A 314 2.49 -44.60 22.36
N GLY A 315 3.19 -44.69 21.23
CA GLY A 315 4.56 -45.09 20.92
C GLY A 315 4.94 -44.78 19.46
N ARG A 316 6.23 -44.97 19.15
CA ARG A 316 6.86 -44.92 17.82
C ARG A 316 6.90 -46.35 17.21
N PRO A 317 6.88 -46.50 15.88
CA PRO A 317 8.04 -47.07 15.16
C PRO A 317 8.40 -46.18 13.93
N ALA A 318 9.65 -45.87 13.61
CA ALA A 318 10.78 -46.67 13.12
C ALA A 318 10.89 -46.69 11.58
N ASP A 319 12.13 -46.58 11.13
CA ASP A 319 12.65 -46.24 9.80
C ASP A 319 12.51 -47.31 8.70
N ALA A 320 12.88 -46.89 7.48
CA ALA A 320 13.33 -47.59 6.25
C ALA A 320 12.44 -47.23 5.03
N ALA A 321 12.95 -46.88 3.85
CA ALA A 321 14.12 -47.42 3.18
C ALA A 321 14.80 -46.44 2.21
N SER A 322 16.11 -46.62 2.11
CA SER A 322 17.02 -46.14 1.08
C SER A 322 16.80 -46.84 -0.27
N GLY A 323 17.14 -46.16 -1.37
CA GLY A 323 17.36 -46.76 -2.69
C GLY A 323 18.22 -45.82 -3.54
N THR A 324 19.44 -46.27 -3.84
CA THR A 324 20.49 -45.57 -4.62
C THR A 324 20.87 -46.39 -5.86
N VAL A 325 21.44 -45.70 -6.86
CA VAL A 325 22.28 -46.18 -8.01
C VAL A 325 21.45 -46.68 -9.22
N GLU A 326 21.64 -46.24 -10.48
CA GLU A 326 22.80 -46.32 -11.41
C GLU A 326 22.44 -45.48 -12.69
N ALA A 327 23.19 -44.48 -13.15
CA ALA A 327 24.39 -44.49 -14.03
C ALA A 327 24.22 -45.14 -15.43
N ASP A 328 24.12 -44.30 -16.48
CA ASP A 328 24.72 -44.47 -17.82
C ASP A 328 24.50 -43.14 -18.61
N GLY A 329 25.41 -42.48 -19.32
CA GLY A 329 26.73 -42.89 -19.79
C GLY A 329 26.80 -42.96 -21.32
N SER A 330 26.74 -41.84 -22.06
CA SER A 330 27.39 -41.77 -23.40
C SER A 330 27.45 -40.35 -23.98
N THR A 331 28.68 -39.98 -24.29
CA THR A 331 29.25 -38.88 -25.09
C THR A 331 28.98 -38.98 -26.60
N GLU A 332 28.88 -37.83 -27.29
CA GLU A 332 29.36 -37.52 -28.67
C GLU A 332 29.06 -36.02 -28.92
N SER A 333 30.01 -35.08 -28.90
CA SER A 333 31.06 -34.72 -29.87
C SER A 333 30.59 -34.21 -31.24
N ASP A 334 30.97 -32.95 -31.51
CA ASP A 334 31.21 -32.28 -32.79
C ASP A 334 30.08 -32.11 -33.84
N ALA A 335 29.75 -30.86 -34.13
CA ALA A 335 29.95 -30.31 -35.48
C ALA A 335 29.84 -28.77 -35.51
N SER A 336 30.88 -28.18 -36.09
CA SER A 336 31.10 -26.77 -36.38
C SER A 336 30.27 -26.20 -37.55
N THR A 337 30.42 -24.88 -37.76
CA THR A 337 30.05 -24.02 -38.91
C THR A 337 28.60 -23.48 -38.84
N GLY A 338 28.30 -22.21 -39.07
CA GLY A 338 29.03 -21.05 -39.60
C GLY A 338 28.00 -20.10 -40.23
N PHE A 339 28.36 -18.82 -40.34
CA PHE A 339 27.79 -17.78 -41.22
C PHE A 339 26.81 -16.72 -40.64
N ALA A 340 27.05 -15.49 -41.12
CA ALA A 340 26.68 -14.18 -40.59
C ALA A 340 25.53 -13.52 -41.41
N PRO A 341 25.01 -12.32 -41.04
CA PRO A 341 23.73 -11.77 -41.54
C PRO A 341 23.90 -10.84 -42.77
N PRO A 342 22.81 -10.50 -43.50
CA PRO A 342 22.86 -9.52 -44.57
C PRO A 342 22.55 -8.08 -44.11
N ALA A 343 23.40 -7.17 -44.61
CA ALA A 343 23.30 -5.72 -44.91
C ALA A 343 22.41 -4.80 -44.05
#